data_AF-A0A3R7BXC4-F1
#
_entry.id   AF-A0A3R7BXC4-F1
#
_cell.length_a   1.000
_cell.length_b   1.000
_cell.length_c   1.000
_cell.angle_alpha   90.00
_cell.angle_beta   90.00
_cell.angle_gamma   90.00
#
_symmetry.space_group_name_H-M   'P 1'
#
loop_
_entity.id
_entity.type
_entity.pdbx_description
1 polymer ?
#
loop_
_entity_poly.entity_id
_entity_poly.type
_entity_poly.pdbx_seq_one_letter_code
_entity_poly.pdbx_strand_id
1 'polypeptide(L)' 'SGTMSVNEVVCKGCGSCNAICPSGAISIKHFRDKQIYAQIEAISH' A
#
# COMPACT_ATOMS: atom_id res chain seq x y z
N SER A 1 11.51 11.96 -16.33
CA SER A 1 10.82 11.39 -15.16
C SER A 1 9.83 12.40 -14.61
N GLY A 2 8.55 12.06 -14.59
CA GLY A 2 7.52 12.86 -13.91
C GLY A 2 7.46 12.54 -12.43
N THR A 3 7.14 13.51 -11.60
CA THR A 3 6.85 13.29 -10.18
C THR A 3 5.36 13.05 -10.00
N MET A 4 5.00 11.98 -9.29
CA MET A 4 3.63 11.73 -8.85
C MET A 4 3.53 11.98 -7.35
N SER A 5 2.51 12.70 -6.92
CA SER A 5 2.19 12.94 -5.51
C SER A 5 0.75 12.52 -5.22
N VAL A 6 0.51 12.03 -4.00
CA VAL A 6 -0.82 11.64 -3.53
C VAL A 6 -1.35 12.73 -2.61
N ASN A 7 -2.56 13.23 -2.87
CA ASN A 7 -3.27 14.06 -1.91
C ASN A 7 -3.97 13.17 -0.88
N GLU A 8 -3.43 13.15 0.34
CA GLU A 8 -3.90 12.31 1.44
C GLU A 8 -5.30 12.68 1.93
N VAL A 9 -5.76 13.92 1.73
CA VAL A 9 -7.09 14.37 2.18
C VAL A 9 -8.20 13.69 1.38
N VAL A 10 -7.95 13.40 0.10
CA VAL A 10 -8.92 12.76 -0.81
C VAL A 10 -8.62 11.30 -1.09
N CYS A 11 -7.45 10.81 -0.67
CA CYS A 11 -7.03 9.44 -0.86
C CYS A 11 -7.94 8.49 -0.05
N LYS A 12 -8.62 7.57 -0.75
CA LYS A 12 -9.45 6.54 -0.11
C LYS A 12 -8.69 5.26 0.25
N GLY A 13 -7.42 5.15 -0.14
CA GLY A 13 -6.63 3.94 0.08
C GLY A 13 -7.03 2.74 -0.79
N CYS A 14 -7.63 2.95 -1.98
CA CYS A 14 -8.07 1.84 -2.86
C CYS A 14 -6.93 1.06 -3.53
N GLY A 15 -5.74 1.65 -3.62
CA GLY A 15 -4.54 0.96 -4.09
C GLY A 15 -4.27 0.91 -5.59
N SER A 16 -5.17 1.42 -6.43
CA SER A 16 -4.97 1.38 -7.89
C SER A 16 -3.67 2.05 -8.34
N CYS A 17 -3.25 3.13 -7.68
CA CYS A 17 -1.98 3.81 -7.99
C CYS A 17 -0.74 2.99 -7.63
N ASN A 18 -0.78 2.21 -6.54
CA ASN A 18 0.30 1.29 -6.17
C ASN A 18 0.39 0.12 -7.16
N ALA A 19 -0.74 -0.48 -7.53
CA ALA A 19 -0.80 -1.65 -8.40
C ALA A 19 -0.26 -1.39 -9.82
N ILE A 20 -0.43 -0.18 -10.36
CA ILE A 20 0.03 0.18 -11.71
C ILE A 20 1.46 0.74 -11.72
N CYS A 21 2.04 1.06 -10.56
CA CYS A 21 3.32 1.76 -10.49
C CYS A 21 4.48 0.83 -10.90
N PRO A 22 5.12 1.03 -12.08
CA PRO A 22 6.14 0.10 -12.56
C PRO A 22 7.44 0.19 -11.77
N SER A 23 7.70 1.34 -11.12
CA SER A 23 8.88 1.54 -10.29
C SER A 23 8.69 1.09 -8.84
N GLY A 24 7.47 0.72 -8.44
CA GLY A 24 7.16 0.39 -7.04
C GLY A 24 7.30 1.56 -6.06
N ALA A 25 7.35 2.81 -6.55
CA ALA A 25 7.60 4.00 -5.70
C ALA A 25 6.43 4.34 -4.75
N ILE A 26 5.22 3.84 -5.02
CA ILE A 26 4.02 4.13 -4.24
C ILE A 26 3.76 2.94 -3.30
N SER A 27 3.41 3.20 -2.04
CA SER A 27 2.95 2.19 -1.08
C SER A 27 1.65 2.60 -0.41
N ILE A 28 0.79 1.64 -0.08
CA ILE A 28 -0.47 1.88 0.63
C ILE A 28 -0.23 1.76 2.13
N LYS A 29 -0.82 2.67 2.91
CA LYS A 29 -0.78 2.61 4.37
C LYS A 29 -1.64 1.45 4.90
N HIS A 30 -1.28 0.90 6.05
CA HIS A 30 -2.01 -0.14 6.77
C HIS A 30 -2.01 -1.57 6.18
N PHE A 31 -1.52 -1.76 4.96
CA PHE A 31 -1.34 -3.07 4.33
C PHE A 31 0.14 -3.39 4.08
N ARG A 32 1.00 -3.07 5.05
CA ARG A 32 2.42 -3.44 4.96
C ARG A 32 2.58 -4.93 5.17
N ASP A 33 3.55 -5.54 4.51
CA ASP A 33 3.87 -6.96 4.60
C ASP A 33 3.89 -7.45 6.04
N LYS A 34 4.60 -6.74 6.94
CA LYS A 34 4.67 -7.09 8.37
C LYS A 34 3.31 -7.18 9.06
N GLN A 35 2.34 -6.36 8.66
CA GLN A 35 0.99 -6.36 9.24
C GLN A 35 0.17 -7.53 8.69
N ILE A 36 0.36 -7.86 7.42
CA ILE A 36 -0.30 -9.01 6.78
C ILE A 36 0.25 -10.32 7.37
N TYR A 37 1.56 -10.45 7.49
CA TYR A 37 2.17 -11.64 8.11
C TYR A 37 1.75 -11.81 9.57
N ALA A 38 1.70 -10.74 10.36
CA ALA A 38 1.19 -10.80 11.72
C ALA A 38 -0.27 -11.28 11.80
N GLN A 39 -1.12 -10.91 10.82
CA GLN A 39 -2.50 -11.41 10.76
C GLN A 39 -2.55 -12.91 10.40
N ILE A 40 -1.68 -13.38 9.51
CA ILE A 40 -1.57 -14.81 9.16
C ILE A 40 -1.12 -15.61 10.38
N GLU A 41 -0.06 -15.15 11.07
CA GLU A 41 0.48 -15.80 12.27
C GLU A 41 -0.59 -15.92 13.37
N ALA A 42 -1.41 -14.87 13.56
CA ALA A 42 -2.46 -14.85 14.57
C ALA A 42 -3.58 -15.89 14.37
N ILE A 43 -3.74 -16.45 13.16
CA ILE A 43 -4.76 -17.47 12.85
C ILE A 43 -4.16 -18.86 12.58
N SER A 44 -2.83 -18.94 12.41
CA SER A 44 -2.11 -20.21 12.19
C SER A 44 -1.56 -20.83 13.49
N HIS A 45 -1.75 -20.16 14.62
CA HIS A 45 -1.42 -20.62 15.97
C HIS A 45 -2.70 -20.84 16.79
#